data_AF-A0A7R6P595-F1
#
_entry.id   AF-A0A7R6P595-F1
#
_cell.length_a   1.000
_cell.length_b   1.000
_cell.length_c   1.000
_cell.angle_alpha   90.00
_cell.angle_beta   90.00
_cell.angle_gamma   90.00
#
_symmetry.space_group_name_H-M   'P 1'
#
loop_
_entity.id
_entity.type
_entity.pdbx_description
1 polymer ?
#
loop_
_entity_poly.entity_id
_entity_poly.type
_entity_poly.pdbx_seq_one_letter_code
_entity_poly.pdbx_strand_id
1 'polypeptide(L)'
;MSVEKIKVYPQINTMSIANGKLDALVQEYENTKDLKTALEDWVSMVKKYDSMGYYPLVKPEFISEVLVGALSNIKLTREAVIADNIYQNISGYPQCNRVFQLPSEIKTQILKRLSGYLVNYQTDNWEILGVESIDNP
;
A
#
# COMPACT_ATOMS: atom_id res chain seq x y z
N MET A 1 -14.88 15.22 -16.32
CA MET A 1 -14.89 14.27 -15.20
C MET A 1 -14.38 12.93 -15.69
N SER A 2 -13.11 12.65 -15.46
CA SER A 2 -12.52 11.33 -15.73
C SER A 2 -12.60 10.48 -14.46
N VAL A 3 -12.85 9.18 -14.65
CA VAL A 3 -12.82 8.18 -13.58
C VAL A 3 -11.66 7.24 -13.89
N GLU A 4 -10.78 7.05 -12.92
CA GLU A 4 -9.62 6.20 -13.05
C GLU A 4 -9.65 5.06 -12.03
N LYS A 5 -8.90 4.01 -12.36
CA LYS A 5 -8.73 2.84 -11.51
C LYS A 5 -7.26 2.63 -11.21
N ILE A 6 -6.91 2.43 -9.94
CA ILE A 6 -5.55 2.12 -9.52
C ILE A 6 -5.51 0.83 -8.70
N LYS A 7 -4.54 -0.02 -8.99
CA LYS A 7 -4.25 -1.23 -8.21
C LYS A 7 -3.33 -0.87 -7.06
N VAL A 8 -3.71 -1.25 -5.84
CA VAL A 8 -2.96 -0.92 -4.62
C VAL A 8 -2.79 -2.16 -3.75
N TYR A 9 -1.70 -2.20 -3.01
CA TYR A 9 -1.43 -3.23 -2.02
C TYR A 9 -1.07 -2.53 -0.70
N PRO A 10 -1.86 -2.73 0.37
CA PRO A 10 -1.52 -2.21 1.69
C PRO A 10 -0.18 -2.72 2.17
N GLN A 11 0.47 -1.91 2.99
CA GLN A 11 1.78 -2.24 3.55
C GLN A 11 1.70 -3.48 4.42
N ILE A 12 2.81 -4.21 4.53
CA ILE A 12 2.93 -5.34 5.45
C ILE A 12 3.41 -4.80 6.80
N ASN A 13 2.63 -5.01 7.86
CA ASN A 13 3.00 -4.59 9.22
C ASN A 13 3.81 -5.68 9.92
N THR A 14 3.33 -6.92 9.83
CA THR A 14 3.90 -8.06 10.56
C THR A 14 3.86 -9.31 9.69
N MET A 15 4.90 -10.13 9.82
CA MET A 15 4.92 -11.46 9.24
C MET A 15 5.61 -12.47 10.16
N SER A 16 5.14 -13.71 10.10
CA SER A 16 5.73 -14.84 10.84
C SER A 16 6.18 -15.91 9.87
N ILE A 17 7.41 -16.37 10.05
CA ILE A 17 8.00 -17.42 9.23
C ILE A 17 8.44 -18.56 10.14
N ALA A 18 7.89 -19.75 9.91
CA ALA A 18 8.22 -20.95 10.68
C ALA A 18 8.60 -22.08 9.71
N ASN A 19 9.69 -22.79 10.01
CA ASN A 19 10.16 -23.92 9.21
C ASN A 19 10.30 -23.61 7.70
N GLY A 20 10.78 -22.41 7.37
CA GLY A 20 10.95 -21.96 5.98
C GLY A 20 9.65 -21.65 5.24
N LYS A 21 8.52 -21.51 5.95
CA LYS A 21 7.20 -21.19 5.38
C LYS A 21 6.59 -19.95 6.02
N LEU A 22 5.90 -19.16 5.21
CA LEU A 22 5.13 -18.02 5.67
C LEU A 22 3.90 -18.50 6.43
N ASP A 23 3.93 -18.33 7.74
CA ASP A 23 2.89 -18.75 8.69
C ASP A 23 1.80 -17.67 8.80
N ALA A 24 2.20 -16.41 9.04
CA ALA A 24 1.29 -15.28 9.14
C ALA A 24 1.78 -14.08 8.30
N LEU A 25 0.84 -13.33 7.75
CA LEU A 25 1.07 -12.08 7.03
C LEU A 25 -0.07 -11.12 7.39
N VAL A 26 0.27 -10.00 8.01
CA VAL A 26 -0.69 -8.97 8.43
C VAL A 26 -0.37 -7.69 7.69
N GLN A 27 -1.34 -7.20 6.93
CA GLN A 27 -1.26 -5.95 6.21
C GLN A 27 -1.95 -4.83 6.98
N GLU A 28 -1.59 -3.58 6.68
CA GLU A 28 -2.16 -2.38 7.31
C GLU A 28 -3.69 -2.29 7.16
N TYR A 29 -4.20 -2.73 6.00
CA TYR A 29 -5.63 -2.81 5.75
C TYR A 29 -6.00 -4.24 5.32
N GLU A 30 -6.92 -4.85 6.06
CA GLU A 30 -7.34 -6.25 5.84
C GLU A 30 -8.64 -6.36 5.04
N ASN A 31 -9.37 -5.26 4.87
CA ASN A 31 -10.63 -5.24 4.13
C ASN A 31 -10.85 -3.92 3.36
N THR A 32 -11.80 -3.96 2.42
CA THR A 32 -12.14 -2.84 1.54
C THR A 32 -12.66 -1.62 2.29
N LYS A 33 -13.34 -1.83 3.43
CA LYS A 33 -13.94 -0.75 4.23
C LYS A 33 -12.86 0.07 4.92
N ASP A 34 -11.93 -0.59 5.60
CA ASP A 34 -10.85 0.08 6.33
C ASP A 34 -9.95 0.85 5.36
N LEU A 35 -9.63 0.24 4.21
CA LEU A 35 -8.88 0.91 3.16
C LEU A 35 -9.64 2.13 2.60
N LYS A 36 -10.94 1.98 2.31
CA LYS A 36 -11.75 3.09 1.80
C LYS A 36 -11.79 4.26 2.78
N THR A 37 -12.00 4.00 4.07
CA THR A 37 -12.01 5.04 5.10
C THR A 37 -10.67 5.77 5.19
N ALA A 38 -9.54 5.04 5.20
CA ALA A 38 -8.22 5.67 5.20
C ALA A 38 -7.98 6.56 3.98
N LEU A 39 -8.38 6.09 2.80
CA LEU A 39 -8.29 6.86 1.55
C LEU A 39 -9.13 8.15 1.61
N GLU A 40 -10.36 8.07 2.11
CA GLU A 40 -11.24 9.23 2.29
C GLU A 40 -10.66 10.26 3.28
N ASP A 41 -10.07 9.78 4.38
CA ASP A 41 -9.41 10.64 5.38
C ASP A 41 -8.19 11.36 4.78
N TRP A 42 -7.37 10.67 4.00
CA TRP A 42 -6.22 11.29 3.32
C TRP A 42 -6.65 12.32 2.27
N VAL A 43 -7.69 12.03 1.49
CA VAL A 43 -8.28 13.00 0.53
C VAL A 43 -8.79 14.23 1.28
N SER A 44 -9.50 14.04 2.39
CA SER A 44 -10.00 15.13 3.23
C SER A 44 -8.87 15.98 3.80
N MET A 45 -7.82 15.35 4.32
CA MET A 45 -6.64 16.04 4.85
C MET A 45 -5.96 16.89 3.78
N VAL A 46 -5.80 16.39 2.56
CA VAL A 46 -5.17 17.18 1.50
C VAL A 46 -6.07 18.29 0.99
N LYS A 47 -7.39 18.08 0.87
CA LYS A 47 -8.32 19.18 0.57
C LYS A 47 -8.22 20.29 1.61
N LYS A 48 -8.05 19.92 2.89
CA LYS A 48 -7.80 20.88 3.97
C LYS A 48 -6.49 21.64 3.75
N TYR A 49 -5.38 20.97 3.45
CA TYR A 49 -4.12 21.66 3.15
C TYR A 49 -4.20 22.57 1.92
N ASP A 50 -4.89 22.15 0.85
CA ASP A 50 -5.11 22.97 -0.36
C ASP A 50 -5.90 24.24 -0.02
N SER A 51 -6.98 24.12 0.77
CA SER A 51 -7.77 25.27 1.21
C SER A 51 -6.98 26.25 2.10
N MET A 52 -5.92 25.78 2.75
CA MET A 52 -5.02 26.60 3.56
C MET A 52 -3.86 27.18 2.74
N GLY A 53 -3.73 26.83 1.44
CA GLY A 53 -2.58 27.17 0.61
C GLY A 53 -1.25 26.60 1.14
N TYR A 54 -1.32 25.57 1.98
CA TYR A 54 -0.16 25.06 2.71
C TYR A 54 0.50 23.91 1.94
N TYR A 55 1.55 24.25 1.21
CA TYR A 55 2.44 23.31 0.56
C TYR A 55 3.89 23.67 0.91
N PRO A 56 4.54 22.96 1.84
CA PRO A 56 5.88 23.31 2.32
C PRO A 56 6.95 23.41 1.22
N LEU A 57 6.75 22.69 0.10
CA LEU A 57 7.69 22.63 -1.02
C LEU A 57 6.99 22.77 -2.37
N VAL A 58 6.01 21.91 -2.67
CA VAL A 58 5.26 21.91 -3.93
C VAL A 58 3.85 21.35 -3.72
N LYS A 59 2.89 21.78 -4.55
CA LYS A 59 1.55 21.19 -4.59
C LYS A 59 1.66 19.75 -5.13
N PRO A 60 1.24 18.72 -4.36
CA PRO A 60 1.44 17.32 -4.75
C PRO A 60 0.61 16.93 -5.98
N GLU A 61 1.19 16.12 -6.86
CA GLU A 61 0.47 15.39 -7.93
C GLU A 61 -0.22 14.16 -7.31
N PHE A 62 -1.28 14.46 -6.56
CA PHE A 62 -1.89 13.66 -5.48
C PHE A 62 -2.13 12.16 -5.75
N ILE A 63 -2.41 11.74 -6.99
CA ILE A 63 -2.67 10.33 -7.33
C ILE A 63 -1.41 9.45 -7.17
N SER A 64 -0.23 9.98 -7.51
CA SER A 64 1.01 9.21 -7.47
C SER A 64 1.79 9.33 -6.16
N GLU A 65 1.41 10.29 -5.30
CA GLU A 65 2.12 10.52 -4.04
C GLU A 65 1.27 10.09 -2.83
N VAL A 66 -0.04 10.30 -2.86
CA VAL A 66 -0.92 9.93 -1.73
C VAL A 66 -1.50 8.53 -1.89
N LEU A 67 -1.98 8.16 -3.09
CA LEU A 67 -2.44 6.78 -3.31
C LEU A 67 -1.27 5.80 -3.44
N VAL A 68 -0.14 6.23 -4.00
CA VAL A 68 1.04 5.37 -4.28
C VAL A 68 2.13 5.47 -3.20
N GLY A 69 2.21 6.58 -2.45
CA GLY A 69 3.14 6.72 -1.33
C GLY A 69 2.60 6.13 -0.02
N ALA A 70 1.28 6.14 0.19
CA ALA A 70 0.67 5.52 1.36
C ALA A 70 0.39 4.02 1.14
N LEU A 71 0.04 3.61 -0.07
CA LEU A 71 -0.18 2.21 -0.42
C LEU A 71 0.98 1.77 -1.29
N SER A 72 1.87 0.96 -0.70
CA SER A 72 3.04 0.45 -1.38
C SER A 72 2.68 -0.01 -2.79
N ASN A 73 3.26 0.64 -3.79
CA ASN A 73 3.19 0.21 -5.17
C ASN A 73 3.99 -1.10 -5.25
N ILE A 74 3.39 -2.21 -4.84
CA ILE A 74 3.97 -3.54 -4.98
C ILE A 74 3.86 -3.93 -6.46
N LYS A 75 4.60 -3.22 -7.31
CA LYS A 75 5.26 -3.89 -8.41
C LYS A 75 6.44 -4.60 -7.78
N LEU A 76 6.31 -5.90 -7.56
CA LEU A 76 7.46 -6.77 -7.26
C LEU A 76 8.32 -6.97 -8.51
N THR A 77 8.66 -5.87 -9.18
CA THR A 77 9.75 -5.83 -10.13
C THR A 77 11.00 -5.42 -9.35
N ARG A 78 12.15 -5.93 -9.78
CA ARG A 78 13.48 -5.70 -9.19
C ARG A 78 13.85 -4.23 -8.94
N GLU A 79 13.07 -3.29 -9.45
CA GLU A 79 13.34 -1.84 -9.45
C GLU A 79 12.58 -1.07 -8.34
N ALA A 80 11.52 -1.62 -7.72
CA ALA A 80 10.65 -0.88 -6.80
C ALA A 80 10.76 -1.27 -5.31
N VAL A 81 11.84 -1.98 -4.96
CA VAL A 81 12.17 -2.39 -3.57
C VAL A 81 12.65 -1.21 -2.69
N ILE A 82 12.70 0.01 -3.25
CA ILE A 82 13.34 1.18 -2.61
C ILE A 82 12.33 2.10 -1.90
N ALA A 83 11.01 1.87 -2.01
CA ALA A 83 10.00 2.70 -1.34
C ALA A 83 9.44 2.10 -0.05
N ASP A 84 9.94 0.94 0.39
CA ASP A 84 9.58 0.33 1.67
C ASP A 84 10.46 0.93 2.77
N ASN A 85 10.17 2.19 3.12
CA ASN A 85 10.91 2.94 4.15
C ASN A 85 10.50 2.56 5.57
N ILE A 86 9.53 1.66 5.74
CA ILE A 86 9.01 1.25 7.05
C ILE A 86 9.59 -0.11 7.43
N TYR A 87 10.10 -0.21 8.66
CA TYR A 87 10.55 -1.49 9.21
C TYR A 87 9.35 -2.39 9.48
N GLN A 88 9.36 -3.62 8.97
CA GLN A 88 8.36 -4.63 9.31
C GLN A 88 8.78 -5.43 10.53
N ASN A 89 7.78 -5.90 11.28
CA ASN A 89 8.00 -6.89 12.32
C ASN A 89 8.07 -8.30 11.69
N ILE A 90 9.28 -8.85 11.56
CA ILE A 90 9.54 -10.15 10.95
C ILE A 90 10.00 -11.15 12.02
N SER A 91 9.20 -12.17 12.31
CA SER A 91 9.62 -13.30 13.15
C SER A 91 10.11 -14.48 12.30
N GLY A 92 11.08 -15.23 12.82
CA GLY A 92 11.71 -16.36 12.12
C GLY A 92 12.95 -16.03 11.31
N TYR A 93 13.20 -14.74 11.04
CA TYR A 93 14.41 -14.23 10.37
C TYR A 93 14.93 -12.97 11.10
N PRO A 94 15.64 -13.12 12.24
CA PRO A 94 15.96 -11.99 13.14
C PRO A 94 16.91 -10.94 12.55
N GLN A 95 17.58 -11.25 11.45
CA GLN A 95 18.44 -10.32 10.72
C GLN A 95 17.68 -9.52 9.64
N CYS A 96 16.40 -9.84 9.43
CA CYS A 96 15.56 -9.21 8.43
C CYS A 96 14.56 -8.29 9.13
N ASN A 97 14.49 -7.05 8.68
CA ASN A 97 13.49 -6.06 9.06
C ASN A 97 12.71 -5.52 7.85
N ARG A 98 13.01 -6.02 6.64
CA ARG A 98 12.35 -5.68 5.39
C ARG A 98 12.12 -6.91 4.51
N VAL A 99 10.98 -6.96 3.80
CA VAL A 99 10.61 -8.08 2.91
C VAL A 99 11.70 -8.43 1.90
N PHE A 100 12.38 -7.43 1.33
CA PHE A 100 13.37 -7.69 0.29
C PHE A 100 14.62 -8.44 0.79
N GLN A 101 14.90 -8.35 2.09
CA GLN A 101 16.02 -9.03 2.74
C GLN A 101 15.74 -10.54 2.91
N LEU A 102 14.48 -10.96 2.74
CA LEU A 102 14.09 -12.36 2.87
C LEU A 102 14.55 -13.20 1.67
N PRO A 103 14.70 -14.53 1.86
CA PRO A 103 14.93 -15.48 0.78
C PRO A 103 13.86 -15.39 -0.31
N SER A 104 14.23 -15.72 -1.54
CA SER A 104 13.35 -15.66 -2.71
C SER A 104 12.09 -16.51 -2.54
N GLU A 105 12.22 -17.68 -1.90
CA GLU A 105 11.14 -18.62 -1.64
C GLU A 105 10.08 -18.03 -0.69
N ILE A 106 10.51 -17.27 0.32
CA ILE A 106 9.60 -16.58 1.24
C ILE A 106 8.93 -15.41 0.53
N LYS A 107 9.69 -14.64 -0.26
CA LYS A 107 9.14 -13.55 -1.06
C LYS A 107 8.03 -14.06 -1.97
N THR A 108 8.24 -15.16 -2.70
CA THR A 108 7.18 -15.78 -3.53
C THR A 108 5.94 -16.19 -2.73
N GLN A 109 6.10 -16.69 -1.50
CA GLN A 109 4.97 -17.02 -0.63
C GLN A 109 4.19 -15.78 -0.18
N ILE A 110 4.90 -14.68 0.13
CA ILE A 110 4.28 -13.39 0.46
C ILE A 110 3.41 -12.92 -0.71
N LEU A 111 3.91 -13.00 -1.96
CA LEU A 111 3.17 -12.51 -3.13
C LEU A 111 1.83 -13.20 -3.32
N LYS A 112 1.80 -14.50 -3.04
CA LYS A 112 0.60 -15.34 -3.13
C LYS A 112 -0.42 -15.10 -2.02
N ARG A 113 -0.03 -14.41 -0.95
CA ARG A 113 -0.87 -14.12 0.23
C ARG A 113 -1.22 -12.65 0.39
N LEU A 114 -0.71 -11.78 -0.47
CA LEU A 114 -1.05 -10.36 -0.42
C LEU A 114 -2.55 -10.16 -0.69
N SER A 115 -3.18 -9.28 0.05
CA SER A 115 -4.48 -8.72 -0.30
C SER A 115 -4.22 -7.46 -1.10
N GLY A 116 -4.70 -7.44 -2.35
CA GLY A 116 -4.69 -6.24 -3.18
C GLY A 116 -6.09 -5.64 -3.29
N TYR A 117 -6.15 -4.38 -3.69
CA TYR A 117 -7.41 -3.69 -3.94
C TYR A 117 -7.36 -2.89 -5.25
N LEU A 118 -8.52 -2.74 -5.87
CA LEU A 118 -8.75 -1.84 -6.99
C LEU A 118 -9.54 -0.64 -6.48
N VAL A 119 -8.92 0.54 -6.55
CA VAL A 119 -9.53 1.80 -6.11
C VAL A 119 -10.05 2.54 -7.33
N ASN A 120 -11.35 2.82 -7.33
CA ASN A 120 -12.02 3.65 -8.33
C ASN A 120 -12.13 5.07 -7.76
N TYR A 121 -11.62 6.08 -8.48
CA TYR A 121 -11.69 7.47 -8.03
C TYR A 121 -11.92 8.45 -9.18
N GLN A 122 -12.47 9.62 -8.85
CA GLN A 122 -12.62 10.73 -9.79
C GLN A 122 -11.34 11.57 -9.83
N THR A 123 -10.82 11.86 -11.02
CA THR A 123 -9.53 12.57 -11.19
C THR A 123 -9.56 14.03 -10.73
N ASP A 124 -10.70 14.69 -10.91
CA ASP A 124 -10.79 16.16 -10.77
C ASP A 124 -10.86 16.60 -9.30
N ASN A 125 -11.49 15.79 -8.43
CA ASN A 125 -11.73 16.10 -7.02
C ASN A 125 -11.21 14.99 -6.08
N TRP A 126 -10.60 13.95 -6.62
CA TRP A 126 -10.04 12.79 -5.92
C TRP A 126 -11.05 12.03 -5.05
N GLU A 127 -12.33 12.10 -5.40
CA GLU A 127 -13.37 11.39 -4.67
C GLU A 127 -13.23 9.88 -4.86
N ILE A 128 -13.22 9.13 -3.75
CA ILE A 128 -13.15 7.67 -3.74
C ILE A 128 -14.54 7.11 -4.02
N LEU A 129 -14.73 6.61 -5.24
CA LEU A 129 -16.01 6.07 -5.70
C LEU A 129 -16.22 4.64 -5.21
N GLY A 130 -15.15 3.85 -5.10
CA GLY A 130 -15.24 2.47 -4.63
C GLY A 130 -13.89 1.81 -4.44
N VAL A 131 -13.90 0.75 -3.63
CA VAL A 131 -12.74 -0.12 -3.37
C VAL A 131 -13.22 -1.56 -3.51
N GLU A 132 -12.57 -2.31 -4.39
CA GLU A 132 -12.87 -3.71 -4.68
C GLU A 132 -11.65 -4.56 -4.29
N SER A 133 -11.88 -5.68 -3.59
CA SER A 133 -10.81 -6.66 -3.41
C SER A 133 -10.44 -7.25 -4.76
N ILE A 134 -9.16 -7.46 -4.99
CA ILE A 134 -8.68 -8.20 -6.16
C ILE A 134 -8.07 -9.51 -5.69
N ASP A 135 -8.34 -10.57 -6.44
CA ASP A 135 -7.64 -11.82 -6.26
C ASP A 135 -6.16 -11.63 -6.62
N ASN A 136 -5.31 -12.43 -5.97
CA ASN A 136 -3.87 -12.36 -6.18
C ASN A 136 -3.49 -12.58 -7.66
N PRO A 137 -2.44 -11.89 -8.15
CA PRO A 137 -1.89 -12.15 -9.48
C PRO A 137 -1.31 -13.56 -9.60
#